data_AF-A0A382J6W3-F1
#
_entry.id   AF-A0A382J6W3-F1
#
_cell.length_a   1.000
_cell.length_b   1.000
_cell.length_c   1.000
_cell.angle_alpha   90.00
_cell.angle_beta   90.00
_cell.angle_gamma   90.00
#
_symmetry.space_group_name_H-M   'P 1'
#
loop_
_entity.id
_entity.type
_entity.pdbx_description
1 polymer ?
#
loop_
_entity_poly.entity_id
_entity_poly.type
_entity_poly.pdbx_seq_one_letter_code
_entity_poly.pdbx_strand_id
1 'polypeptide(L)'
;MKSILVSIVAAVVLVGCGESQQSAPAPETKPVEPVAETAKPEPPTAKAPDIPLWEAAMNGNIEAVTQHLAAGADVNVKDDNWGATPLHFAARNGHKDVAELLVVKGAAMNTKDDDGRTPLHLVAGTGHNEITELLIAKGADVNAKDKRSFTPLDEAKNKPETADLLRKNGGKTGAELKTEGK
;
A
#
# COMPACT_ATOMS: atom_id res chain seq x y z
N MET A 1 51.17 2.80 -14.32
CA MET A 1 52.22 3.61 -13.67
C MET A 1 51.59 4.97 -13.39
N LYS A 2 51.33 5.30 -12.13
CA LYS A 2 52.03 6.37 -11.38
C LYS A 2 51.94 7.75 -12.05
N SER A 3 51.11 8.63 -11.47
CA SER A 3 51.53 9.99 -11.08
C SER A 3 50.48 10.63 -10.16
N ILE A 4 50.85 10.74 -8.89
CA ILE A 4 50.22 11.63 -7.90
C ILE A 4 51.05 12.92 -7.91
N LEU A 5 50.42 14.09 -7.86
CA LEU A 5 51.11 15.34 -7.61
C LEU A 5 50.34 16.16 -6.58
N VAL A 6 50.80 16.03 -5.33
CA VAL A 6 50.49 16.89 -4.20
C VAL A 6 51.46 18.07 -4.24
N SER A 7 50.96 19.30 -4.20
CA SER A 7 51.79 20.51 -4.04
C SER A 7 51.57 21.11 -2.64
N ILE A 8 52.67 21.28 -1.90
CA ILE A 8 52.74 21.87 -0.55
C ILE A 8 53.80 22.99 -0.56
N VAL A 9 53.44 24.23 -0.17
CA VAL A 9 54.31 25.31 0.37
C VAL A 9 53.42 26.29 1.19
N ALA A 10 53.93 27.13 2.10
CA ALA A 10 54.09 26.77 3.52
C ALA A 10 54.54 27.95 4.46
N ALA A 11 54.38 29.25 4.11
CA ALA A 11 54.87 30.38 4.92
C ALA A 11 53.81 31.51 5.05
N VAL A 12 53.36 32.05 6.21
CA VAL A 12 54.03 32.48 7.49
C VAL A 12 54.78 33.82 7.24
N VAL A 13 54.42 34.99 7.82
CA VAL A 13 54.45 35.41 9.26
C VAL A 13 53.55 36.66 9.57
N LEU A 14 52.80 36.58 10.70
CA LEU A 14 52.38 37.56 11.75
C LEU A 14 52.12 39.10 11.58
N VAL A 15 51.29 39.57 12.55
CA VAL A 15 51.10 40.90 13.21
C VAL A 15 49.78 41.61 12.86
N GLY A 16 48.89 42.00 13.80
CA GLY A 16 48.82 41.81 15.27
C GLY A 16 47.75 42.71 15.95
N CYS A 17 47.46 42.44 17.24
CA CYS A 17 46.73 43.28 18.24
C CYS A 17 45.19 43.54 18.12
N GLY A 18 44.55 43.75 19.29
CA GLY A 18 43.12 44.07 19.52
C GLY A 18 42.28 42.83 19.89
N GLU A 19 41.90 42.57 21.15
CA GLU A 19 40.72 43.14 21.86
C GLU A 19 39.39 42.89 21.10
N SER A 20 38.34 42.30 21.67
CA SER A 20 37.92 42.22 23.08
C SER A 20 37.13 40.93 23.40
N GLN A 21 36.97 40.61 24.69
CA GLN A 21 36.17 39.48 25.15
C GLN A 21 34.67 39.74 24.98
N GLN A 22 33.95 38.79 24.39
CA GLN A 22 32.53 38.58 24.74
C GLN A 22 32.19 37.09 24.73
N SER A 23 32.16 36.50 25.93
CA SER A 23 31.74 35.12 26.14
C SER A 23 30.24 35.02 25.86
N ALA A 24 29.84 34.35 24.78
CA ALA A 24 28.46 33.90 24.64
C ALA A 24 28.15 32.88 25.75
N PRO A 25 26.96 32.92 26.38
CA PRO A 25 26.56 31.89 27.33
C PRO A 25 26.33 30.57 26.60
N ALA A 26 26.80 29.47 27.18
CA ALA A 26 26.43 28.14 26.72
C ALA A 26 24.92 27.91 26.89
N PRO A 27 24.25 27.19 25.98
CA PRO A 27 22.85 26.85 26.18
C PRO A 27 22.70 25.93 27.39
N GLU A 28 21.90 26.33 28.37
CA GLU A 28 21.58 25.51 29.54
C GLU A 28 20.87 24.22 29.10
N THR A 29 21.58 23.09 29.16
CA THR A 29 20.98 21.78 28.93
C THR A 29 20.05 21.44 30.09
N LYS A 30 18.76 21.67 29.91
CA LYS A 30 17.72 21.14 30.80
C LYS A 30 17.91 19.62 30.94
N PRO A 31 17.66 19.03 32.13
CA PRO A 31 17.70 17.58 32.29
C PRO A 31 16.80 16.92 31.24
N VAL A 32 17.37 16.02 30.44
CA VAL A 32 16.59 15.10 29.63
C VAL A 32 15.87 14.16 30.59
N GLU A 33 14.56 14.34 30.72
CA GLU A 33 13.72 13.38 31.44
C GLU A 33 13.87 11.99 30.78
N PRO A 34 13.83 10.90 31.56
CA PRO A 34 14.01 9.57 31.02
C PRO A 34 12.94 9.30 29.97
N VAL A 35 13.36 9.06 28.72
CA VAL A 35 12.49 8.61 27.64
C VAL A 35 11.77 7.36 28.12
N ALA A 36 10.46 7.50 28.37
CA ALA A 36 9.63 6.41 28.84
C ALA A 36 9.75 5.24 27.85
N GLU A 37 10.19 4.10 28.36
CA GLU A 37 10.24 2.86 27.61
C GLU A 37 8.84 2.62 27.02
N THR A 38 8.75 2.58 25.69
CA THR A 38 7.48 2.54 24.99
C THR A 38 6.76 1.26 25.37
N ALA A 39 5.75 1.39 26.25
CA ALA A 39 4.92 0.28 26.65
C ALA A 39 4.40 -0.43 25.40
N LYS A 40 4.65 -1.74 25.33
CA LYS A 40 4.08 -2.62 24.31
C LYS A 40 2.57 -2.33 24.24
N PRO A 41 2.01 -1.99 23.06
CA PRO A 41 0.60 -1.62 22.97
C PRO A 41 -0.25 -2.75 23.55
N GLU A 42 -1.08 -2.43 24.53
CA GLU A 42 -1.98 -3.39 25.15
C GLU A 42 -2.91 -3.96 24.06
N PRO A 43 -3.23 -5.26 24.09
CA PRO A 43 -4.12 -5.85 23.11
C PRO A 43 -5.48 -5.14 23.17
N PRO A 44 -6.01 -4.64 22.04
CA PRO A 44 -7.18 -3.77 22.03
C PRO A 44 -8.41 -4.54 22.57
N THR A 45 -8.94 -4.06 23.69
CA THR A 45 -10.05 -4.66 24.44
C THR A 45 -11.44 -4.32 23.87
N ALA A 46 -11.49 -3.68 22.70
CA ALA A 46 -12.73 -3.33 22.03
C ALA A 46 -13.37 -4.57 21.37
N LYS A 47 -14.61 -4.90 21.78
CA LYS A 47 -15.46 -5.87 21.08
C LYS A 47 -15.58 -5.44 19.60
N ALA A 48 -15.39 -6.38 18.67
CA ALA A 48 -15.65 -6.12 17.26
C ALA A 48 -17.10 -5.63 17.06
N PRO A 49 -17.35 -4.68 16.15
CA PRO A 49 -18.69 -4.18 15.89
C PRO A 49 -19.56 -5.27 15.25
N ASP A 50 -20.89 -5.19 15.42
CA ASP A 50 -21.80 -6.27 15.03
C ASP A 50 -22.01 -6.41 13.50
N ILE A 51 -21.53 -5.44 12.70
CA ILE A 51 -21.48 -5.49 11.23
C ILE A 51 -20.29 -6.35 10.78
N PRO A 52 -20.39 -7.27 9.80
CA PRO A 52 -19.25 -8.05 9.33
C PRO A 52 -18.13 -7.20 8.68
N LEU A 53 -16.87 -7.65 8.79
CA LEU A 53 -15.70 -6.98 8.20
C LEU A 53 -15.84 -6.73 6.68
N TRP A 54 -16.41 -7.68 5.93
CA TRP A 54 -16.61 -7.51 4.49
C TRP A 54 -17.68 -6.45 4.17
N GLU A 55 -18.70 -6.29 5.03
CA GLU A 55 -19.75 -5.29 4.87
C GLU A 55 -19.25 -3.90 5.29
N ALA A 56 -18.46 -3.83 6.38
CA ALA A 56 -17.75 -2.62 6.76
C ALA A 56 -16.82 -2.13 5.63
N ALA A 57 -16.12 -3.04 4.95
CA ALA A 57 -15.29 -2.71 3.80
C ALA A 57 -16.09 -2.32 2.54
N MET A 58 -17.24 -2.96 2.31
CA MET A 58 -18.19 -2.60 1.24
C MET A 58 -18.75 -1.19 1.42
N ASN A 59 -18.96 -0.76 2.67
CA ASN A 59 -19.52 0.55 3.01
C ASN A 59 -18.45 1.64 3.22
N GLY A 60 -17.16 1.33 3.05
CA GLY A 60 -16.06 2.29 3.27
C GLY A 60 -15.82 2.67 4.74
N ASN A 61 -16.34 1.89 5.68
CA ASN A 61 -16.26 2.20 7.11
C ASN A 61 -14.88 1.83 7.68
N ILE A 62 -13.90 2.72 7.47
CA ILE A 62 -12.51 2.54 7.91
C ILE A 62 -12.37 2.32 9.43
N GLU A 63 -13.25 2.91 10.26
CA GLU A 63 -13.24 2.72 11.71
C GLU A 63 -13.64 1.30 12.08
N ALA A 64 -14.76 0.79 11.53
CA ALA A 64 -15.22 -0.57 11.77
C ALA A 64 -14.22 -1.61 11.22
N VAL A 65 -13.63 -1.37 10.04
CA VAL A 65 -12.55 -2.21 9.47
C VAL A 65 -11.34 -2.22 10.42
N THR A 66 -10.94 -1.06 10.94
CA THR A 66 -9.83 -0.97 11.91
C THR A 66 -10.11 -1.74 13.19
N GLN A 67 -11.33 -1.62 13.75
CA GLN A 67 -11.74 -2.34 14.96
C GLN A 67 -11.75 -3.87 14.78
N HIS A 68 -12.23 -4.38 13.65
CA HIS A 68 -12.17 -5.81 13.33
C HIS A 68 -10.73 -6.34 13.28
N LEU A 69 -9.86 -5.64 12.55
CA LEU A 69 -8.47 -6.08 12.36
C LEU A 69 -7.65 -5.91 13.65
N ALA A 70 -8.04 -4.97 14.52
CA ALA A 70 -7.53 -4.84 15.88
C ALA A 70 -7.98 -6.01 16.77
N ALA A 71 -9.24 -6.44 16.67
CA ALA A 71 -9.80 -7.60 17.37
C ALA A 71 -9.34 -8.97 16.81
N GLY A 72 -8.46 -8.99 15.81
CA GLY A 72 -7.89 -10.22 15.24
C GLY A 72 -8.77 -10.94 14.22
N ALA A 73 -9.74 -10.25 13.60
CA ALA A 73 -10.52 -10.80 12.49
C ALA A 73 -9.62 -11.17 11.30
N ASP A 74 -9.95 -12.26 10.61
CA ASP A 74 -9.25 -12.65 9.37
C ASP A 74 -9.54 -11.62 8.26
N VAL A 75 -8.48 -10.92 7.82
CA VAL A 75 -8.52 -9.95 6.72
C VAL A 75 -8.96 -10.58 5.38
N ASN A 76 -8.82 -11.90 5.24
CA ASN A 76 -9.20 -12.69 4.08
C ASN A 76 -10.52 -13.45 4.24
N VAL A 77 -11.31 -13.16 5.30
CA VAL A 77 -12.64 -13.72 5.50
C VAL A 77 -13.48 -13.59 4.23
N LYS A 78 -14.21 -14.63 3.87
CA LYS A 78 -15.14 -14.63 2.73
C LYS A 78 -16.56 -14.38 3.23
N ASP A 79 -17.36 -13.68 2.45
CA ASP A 79 -18.82 -13.66 2.64
C ASP A 79 -19.46 -14.96 2.11
N ASP A 80 -20.64 -15.31 2.63
CA ASP A 80 -21.35 -16.55 2.29
C ASP A 80 -22.16 -16.47 0.97
N ASN A 81 -22.30 -15.28 0.38
CA ASN A 81 -23.15 -15.04 -0.81
C ASN A 81 -22.37 -15.09 -2.13
N TRP A 82 -21.12 -14.63 -2.14
CA TRP A 82 -20.25 -14.56 -3.32
C TRP A 82 -18.85 -15.14 -3.08
N GLY A 83 -18.53 -15.57 -1.86
CA GLY A 83 -17.18 -16.03 -1.52
C GLY A 83 -16.13 -14.92 -1.67
N ALA A 84 -16.52 -13.66 -1.62
CA ALA A 84 -15.66 -12.50 -1.84
C ALA A 84 -15.09 -11.99 -0.52
N THR A 85 -13.88 -11.42 -0.58
CA THR A 85 -13.18 -10.90 0.61
C THR A 85 -13.43 -9.41 0.82
N PRO A 86 -13.17 -8.83 2.01
CA PRO A 86 -13.22 -7.39 2.24
C PRO A 86 -12.53 -6.55 1.16
N LEU A 87 -11.41 -7.04 0.62
CA LEU A 87 -10.68 -6.36 -0.46
C LEU A 87 -11.43 -6.37 -1.80
N HIS A 88 -12.21 -7.41 -2.10
CA HIS A 88 -13.09 -7.42 -3.29
C HIS A 88 -14.12 -6.30 -3.20
N PHE A 89 -14.79 -6.16 -2.04
CA PHE A 89 -15.81 -5.14 -1.83
C PHE A 89 -15.24 -3.72 -1.83
N ALA A 90 -14.15 -3.47 -1.08
CA ALA A 90 -13.48 -2.17 -1.04
C ALA A 90 -12.99 -1.74 -2.44
N ALA A 91 -12.40 -2.66 -3.19
CA ALA A 91 -11.90 -2.39 -4.54
C ALA A 91 -13.03 -2.18 -5.56
N ARG A 92 -14.11 -2.96 -5.48
CA ARG A 92 -15.31 -2.78 -6.31
C ARG A 92 -15.94 -1.41 -6.10
N ASN A 93 -16.09 -0.96 -4.85
CA ASN A 93 -16.83 0.24 -4.50
C ASN A 93 -15.99 1.52 -4.43
N GLY A 94 -14.66 1.44 -4.62
CA GLY A 94 -13.79 2.61 -4.68
C GLY A 94 -13.26 3.12 -3.34
N HIS A 95 -13.37 2.32 -2.27
CA HIS A 95 -12.88 2.67 -0.93
C HIS A 95 -11.37 2.44 -0.82
N LYS A 96 -10.59 3.40 -1.32
CA LYS A 96 -9.13 3.32 -1.42
C LYS A 96 -8.44 3.20 -0.07
N ASP A 97 -8.84 4.03 0.90
CA ASP A 97 -8.32 4.02 2.28
C ASP A 97 -8.53 2.65 2.96
N VAL A 98 -9.71 2.06 2.79
CA VAL A 98 -10.01 0.70 3.24
C VAL A 98 -9.17 -0.33 2.49
N ALA A 99 -9.04 -0.22 1.16
CA ALA A 99 -8.22 -1.13 0.36
C ALA A 99 -6.73 -1.08 0.78
N GLU A 100 -6.18 0.12 1.02
CA GLU A 100 -4.82 0.33 1.54
C GLU A 100 -4.64 -0.30 2.93
N LEU A 101 -5.58 -0.10 3.84
CA LEU A 101 -5.54 -0.72 5.17
C LEU A 101 -5.57 -2.25 5.09
N LEU A 102 -6.46 -2.83 4.28
CA LEU A 102 -6.57 -4.28 4.07
C LEU A 102 -5.28 -4.86 3.46
N VAL A 103 -4.71 -4.19 2.46
CA VAL A 103 -3.40 -4.51 1.86
C VAL A 103 -2.30 -4.53 2.93
N VAL A 104 -2.18 -3.47 3.74
CA VAL A 104 -1.17 -3.35 4.81
C VAL A 104 -1.36 -4.44 5.88
N LYS A 105 -2.59 -4.89 6.10
CA LYS A 105 -2.94 -5.94 7.07
C LYS A 105 -2.86 -7.37 6.50
N GLY A 106 -2.36 -7.55 5.27
CA GLY A 106 -2.08 -8.86 4.70
C GLY A 106 -3.24 -9.49 3.92
N ALA A 107 -4.15 -8.69 3.37
CA ALA A 107 -5.11 -9.16 2.38
C ALA A 107 -4.39 -9.81 1.18
N ALA A 108 -4.91 -10.92 0.69
CA ALA A 108 -4.34 -11.64 -0.44
C ALA A 108 -4.89 -11.07 -1.77
N MET A 109 -3.99 -10.49 -2.58
CA MET A 109 -4.33 -9.78 -3.83
C MET A 109 -5.01 -10.67 -4.88
N ASN A 110 -4.79 -11.99 -4.81
CA ASN A 110 -5.16 -12.97 -5.83
C ASN A 110 -6.17 -14.02 -5.33
N THR A 111 -6.78 -13.81 -4.15
CA THR A 111 -7.93 -14.62 -3.73
C THR A 111 -9.04 -14.51 -4.76
N LYS A 112 -9.68 -15.63 -5.06
CA LYS A 112 -10.80 -15.70 -6.00
C LYS A 112 -12.14 -15.77 -5.27
N ASP A 113 -13.11 -15.00 -5.73
CA ASP A 113 -14.52 -15.15 -5.40
C ASP A 113 -15.14 -16.40 -6.08
N ASP A 114 -16.43 -16.62 -5.89
CA ASP A 114 -17.14 -17.78 -6.44
C ASP A 114 -17.37 -17.72 -7.95
N ASP A 115 -17.17 -16.58 -8.62
CA ASP A 115 -17.07 -16.48 -10.08
C ASP A 115 -15.64 -16.75 -10.59
N GLY A 116 -14.68 -16.92 -9.67
CA GLY A 116 -13.26 -17.06 -9.98
C GLY A 116 -12.54 -15.72 -10.21
N ARG A 117 -13.21 -14.59 -9.98
CA ARG A 117 -12.68 -13.24 -10.15
C ARG A 117 -11.82 -12.87 -8.94
N THR A 118 -10.82 -12.01 -9.17
CA THR A 118 -9.97 -11.42 -8.12
C THR A 118 -10.41 -9.98 -7.83
N PRO A 119 -9.93 -9.32 -6.75
CA PRO A 119 -10.20 -7.90 -6.52
C PRO A 119 -9.84 -7.02 -7.74
N LEU A 120 -8.79 -7.39 -8.48
CA LEU A 120 -8.37 -6.69 -9.69
C LEU A 120 -9.39 -6.80 -10.85
N HIS A 121 -10.17 -7.88 -10.94
CA HIS A 121 -11.26 -7.97 -11.92
C HIS A 121 -12.39 -6.98 -11.59
N LEU A 122 -12.76 -6.88 -10.31
CA LEU A 122 -13.88 -6.05 -9.88
C LEU A 122 -13.58 -4.56 -10.02
N VAL A 123 -12.39 -4.13 -9.58
CA VAL A 123 -11.94 -2.72 -9.75
C VAL A 123 -11.77 -2.34 -11.21
N ALA A 124 -11.37 -3.28 -12.08
CA ALA A 124 -11.24 -3.03 -13.50
C ALA A 124 -12.59 -2.75 -14.17
N GLY A 125 -13.64 -3.47 -13.75
CA GLY A 125 -15.02 -3.21 -14.21
C GLY A 125 -15.58 -1.85 -13.74
N THR A 126 -15.29 -1.45 -12.49
CA THR A 126 -15.80 -0.19 -11.90
C THR A 126 -14.92 1.04 -12.19
N GLY A 127 -13.65 0.85 -12.54
CA GLY A 127 -12.75 1.88 -13.06
C GLY A 127 -12.04 2.74 -12.01
N HIS A 128 -11.87 2.26 -10.78
CA HIS A 128 -11.14 3.01 -9.74
C HIS A 128 -9.62 2.88 -9.97
N ASN A 129 -9.08 3.76 -10.81
CA ASN A 129 -7.68 3.75 -11.26
C ASN A 129 -6.68 3.69 -10.09
N GLU A 130 -6.85 4.50 -9.04
CA GLU A 130 -5.91 4.55 -7.91
C GLU A 130 -5.85 3.21 -7.13
N ILE A 131 -6.97 2.50 -7.02
CA ILE A 131 -7.00 1.15 -6.42
C ILE A 131 -6.43 0.12 -7.40
N THR A 132 -6.64 0.31 -8.71
CA THR A 132 -6.03 -0.54 -9.74
C THR A 132 -4.50 -0.47 -9.66
N GLU A 133 -3.94 0.73 -9.57
CA GLU A 133 -2.51 0.96 -9.36
C GLU A 133 -2.01 0.33 -8.06
N LEU A 134 -2.72 0.53 -6.94
CA LEU A 134 -2.41 -0.09 -5.64
C LEU A 134 -2.32 -1.61 -5.74
N LEU A 135 -3.34 -2.28 -6.31
CA LEU A 135 -3.37 -3.74 -6.40
C LEU A 135 -2.26 -4.28 -7.30
N ILE A 136 -2.01 -3.65 -8.44
CA ILE A 136 -0.91 -4.03 -9.35
C ILE A 136 0.45 -3.87 -8.66
N ALA A 137 0.69 -2.72 -8.00
CA ALA A 137 1.92 -2.46 -7.26
C ALA A 137 2.16 -3.41 -6.07
N LYS A 138 1.12 -4.13 -5.63
CA LYS A 138 1.16 -5.14 -4.56
C LYS A 138 1.16 -6.58 -5.08
N GLY A 139 1.29 -6.79 -6.39
CA GLY A 139 1.44 -8.13 -6.98
C GLY A 139 0.12 -8.83 -7.30
N ALA A 140 -0.96 -8.07 -7.55
CA ALA A 140 -2.13 -8.63 -8.19
C ALA A 140 -1.80 -9.13 -9.62
N ASP A 141 -2.26 -10.33 -9.95
CA ASP A 141 -2.07 -10.95 -11.27
C ASP A 141 -2.97 -10.26 -12.31
N VAL A 142 -2.36 -9.39 -13.11
CA VAL A 142 -2.98 -8.64 -14.22
C VAL A 142 -3.57 -9.54 -15.31
N ASN A 143 -3.18 -10.81 -15.38
CA ASN A 143 -3.62 -11.80 -16.36
C ASN A 143 -4.42 -12.95 -15.71
N ALA A 144 -4.82 -12.81 -14.45
CA ALA A 144 -5.68 -13.77 -13.76
C ALA A 144 -6.96 -14.01 -14.57
N LYS A 145 -7.42 -15.26 -14.61
CA LYS A 145 -8.64 -15.66 -15.34
C LYS A 145 -9.78 -16.05 -14.39
N ASP A 146 -10.96 -15.50 -14.63
CA ASP A 146 -12.21 -15.94 -14.01
C ASP A 146 -12.69 -17.30 -14.58
N LYS A 147 -13.82 -17.84 -14.09
CA LYS A 147 -14.39 -19.11 -14.59
C LYS A 147 -14.80 -19.07 -16.07
N ARG A 148 -14.98 -17.88 -16.66
CA ARG A 148 -15.32 -17.66 -18.08
C ARG A 148 -14.07 -17.37 -18.94
N SER A 149 -12.87 -17.44 -18.35
CA SER A 149 -11.60 -17.04 -18.95
C SER A 149 -11.50 -15.55 -19.34
N PHE A 150 -12.28 -14.68 -18.69
CA PHE A 150 -12.07 -13.23 -18.76
C PHE A 150 -10.94 -12.84 -17.81
N THR A 151 -10.18 -11.82 -18.19
CA THR A 151 -9.14 -11.18 -17.38
C THR A 151 -9.63 -9.83 -16.84
N PRO A 152 -8.88 -9.16 -15.92
CA PRO A 152 -9.18 -7.77 -15.56
C PRO A 152 -9.31 -6.84 -16.78
N LEU A 153 -8.51 -7.03 -17.83
CA LEU A 153 -8.60 -6.22 -19.05
C LEU A 153 -9.90 -6.47 -19.84
N ASP A 154 -10.49 -7.68 -19.76
CA ASP A 154 -11.81 -7.97 -20.34
C ASP A 154 -12.97 -7.34 -19.56
N GLU A 155 -12.81 -7.03 -18.27
CA GLU A 155 -13.81 -6.31 -17.48
C GLU A 155 -13.67 -4.78 -17.67
N ALA A 156 -12.45 -4.27 -17.94
CA ALA A 156 -12.15 -2.85 -18.21
C ALA A 156 -12.65 -2.30 -19.56
N LYS A 157 -13.51 -3.02 -20.31
CA LYS A 157 -13.95 -2.68 -21.68
C LYS A 157 -14.40 -1.22 -21.89
N ASN A 158 -15.09 -0.65 -20.90
CA ASN A 158 -15.62 0.72 -20.94
C ASN A 158 -14.88 1.67 -19.99
N LYS A 159 -13.64 1.35 -19.61
CA LYS A 159 -12.78 2.10 -18.67
C LYS A 159 -11.40 2.32 -19.31
N PRO A 160 -11.25 3.29 -20.22
CA PRO A 160 -10.04 3.42 -21.05
C PRO A 160 -8.76 3.61 -20.21
N GLU A 161 -8.79 4.50 -19.22
CA GLU A 161 -7.64 4.74 -18.32
C GLU A 161 -7.24 3.47 -17.55
N THR A 162 -8.21 2.72 -17.04
CA THR A 162 -7.97 1.47 -16.31
C THR A 162 -7.45 0.37 -17.25
N ALA A 163 -7.95 0.30 -18.48
CA ALA A 163 -7.48 -0.61 -19.51
C ALA A 163 -6.03 -0.29 -19.93
N ASP A 164 -5.68 0.98 -20.04
CA ASP A 164 -4.31 1.43 -20.36
C ASP A 164 -3.34 1.18 -19.21
N LEU A 165 -3.77 1.38 -17.95
CA LEU A 165 -3.01 0.97 -16.76
C LEU A 165 -2.73 -0.54 -16.76
N LEU A 166 -3.74 -1.37 -17.04
CA LEU A 166 -3.58 -2.82 -17.13
C LEU A 166 -2.61 -3.20 -18.26
N ARG A 167 -2.78 -2.67 -19.47
CA ARG A 167 -1.87 -2.94 -20.60
C ARG A 167 -0.43 -2.52 -20.34
N LYS A 168 -0.22 -1.33 -19.75
CA LYS A 168 1.10 -0.81 -19.36
C LYS A 168 1.83 -1.75 -18.39
N ASN A 169 1.09 -2.50 -17.58
CA ASN A 169 1.61 -3.50 -16.64
C ASN A 169 1.57 -4.94 -17.18
N GLY A 170 1.42 -5.14 -18.49
CA GLY A 170 1.44 -6.46 -19.14
C GLY A 170 0.14 -7.24 -19.09
N GLY A 171 -0.97 -6.60 -18.70
CA GLY A 171 -2.32 -7.14 -18.79
C GLY A 171 -2.76 -7.34 -20.25
N LYS A 172 -3.32 -8.51 -20.52
CA LYS A 172 -3.84 -8.94 -21.84
C LYS A 172 -5.27 -9.45 -21.67
N THR A 173 -6.06 -9.36 -22.74
CA THR A 173 -7.38 -9.98 -22.79
C THR A 173 -7.27 -11.50 -22.79
N GLY A 174 -8.33 -12.18 -22.36
CA GLY A 174 -8.47 -13.63 -22.46
C GLY A 174 -8.46 -14.15 -23.90
N ALA A 175 -8.65 -13.27 -24.90
CA ALA A 175 -8.47 -13.58 -26.32
C ALA A 175 -7.00 -13.58 -26.74
N GLU A 176 -6.24 -12.53 -26.41
CA GLU A 176 -4.79 -12.43 -26.69
C GLU A 176 -4.00 -13.56 -26.01
N LEU A 177 -4.35 -13.91 -24.76
CA LEU A 177 -3.74 -15.03 -24.04
C LEU A 177 -4.06 -16.42 -24.61
N LYS A 178 -5.02 -16.55 -25.53
CA LYS A 178 -5.31 -17.82 -26.24
C LYS A 178 -4.49 -17.97 -27.52
N THR A 179 -4.05 -16.86 -28.12
CA THR A 179 -3.26 -16.88 -29.37
C THR A 179 -1.78 -17.17 -29.14
N GLU A 180 -1.26 -16.94 -27.94
CA GLU A 180 0.16 -17.15 -27.60
C GLU A 180 0.52 -18.61 -27.24
N GLY A 181 -0.47 -19.49 -27.13
CA GLY A 181 -0.30 -20.92 -26.82
C GLY A 181 -0.40 -21.85 -28.02
N LYS A 182 -0.17 -21.33 -29.24
CA LYS A 182 -0.21 -22.06 -30.52
C LYS A 182 1.09 -21.88 -31.29
#